data_AF-A0AAX4IS36-F1
#
_entry.id   AF-A0AAX4IS36-F1
#
_cell.length_a   1.000
_cell.length_b   1.000
_cell.length_c   1.000
_cell.angle_alpha   90.00
_cell.angle_beta   90.00
_cell.angle_gamma   90.00
#
_symmetry.space_group_name_H-M   'P 1'
#
loop_
_entity.id
_entity.type
_entity.pdbx_description
1 polymer ?
#
loop_
_entity_poly.entity_id
_entity_poly.type
_entity_poly.pdbx_seq_one_letter_code
_entity_poly.pdbx_strand_id
1 'polypeptide(L)'
;MAVSLPAVLTTLAPYHLLSYATLLGTSLFQTFVNTKICYTELPRSAFTTLQKRLFPVYFRCQALLLVLTAATFPPYGPASLLRDRRDWIPFAAIGLTTMANLFTYGPRTRQAMIDRTHQETRDAKRPDGVEEPSPDMRAVKRRFSMNHAMSIHLNLIGLFGMVWYGVRLASRLNIETD
;
A
#
# COMPACT_ATOMS: atom_id res chain seq x y z
N MET A 1 9.27 -19.37 -39.97
CA MET A 1 9.54 -19.97 -38.64
C MET A 1 8.59 -19.34 -37.64
N ALA A 2 7.64 -20.09 -37.11
CA ALA A 2 6.80 -19.60 -36.00
C ALA A 2 7.65 -19.65 -34.72
N VAL A 3 7.86 -18.50 -34.09
CA VAL A 3 8.50 -18.43 -32.77
C VAL A 3 7.50 -19.03 -31.77
N SER A 4 7.71 -20.28 -31.36
CA SER A 4 6.94 -20.89 -30.28
C SER A 4 7.24 -20.14 -28.99
N LEU A 5 6.20 -19.62 -28.32
CA LEU A 5 6.34 -19.01 -27.01
C LEU A 5 6.99 -20.03 -26.04
N PRO A 6 7.96 -19.61 -25.22
CA PRO A 6 8.52 -20.47 -24.18
C PRO A 6 7.41 -21.14 -23.36
N ALA A 7 7.51 -22.46 -23.13
CA ALA A 7 6.48 -23.23 -22.43
C ALA A 7 6.11 -22.67 -21.04
N VAL A 8 7.01 -21.93 -20.41
CA VAL A 8 6.72 -21.25 -19.12
C VAL A 8 5.64 -20.17 -19.25
N LEU A 9 5.50 -19.52 -20.41
CA LEU A 9 4.51 -18.47 -20.66
C LEU A 9 3.07 -19.01 -20.77
N THR A 10 2.90 -20.32 -20.94
CA THR A 10 1.56 -20.95 -20.90
C THR A 10 1.12 -21.30 -19.48
N THR A 11 1.99 -21.09 -18.48
CA THR A 11 1.70 -21.34 -17.07
C THR A 11 1.36 -20.03 -16.33
N LEU A 12 0.70 -20.13 -15.18
CA LEU A 12 0.42 -18.96 -14.33
C LEU A 12 1.66 -18.43 -13.58
N ALA A 13 2.74 -19.22 -13.50
CA ALA A 13 3.92 -18.91 -12.69
C ALA A 13 4.60 -17.56 -13.00
N PRO A 14 4.92 -17.20 -14.26
CA PRO A 14 5.57 -15.92 -14.54
C PRO A 14 4.67 -14.72 -14.20
N TYR A 15 3.37 -14.82 -14.48
CA TYR A 15 2.40 -13.78 -14.16
C TYR A 15 2.24 -13.58 -12.65
N HIS A 16 2.27 -14.69 -11.90
CA HIS A 16 2.26 -14.67 -10.45
C HIS A 16 3.49 -13.98 -9.88
N LEU A 17 4.68 -14.38 -10.33
CA LEU A 17 5.93 -13.82 -9.87
C LEU A 17 6.00 -12.31 -10.15
N LEU A 18 5.63 -11.88 -11.36
CA LEU A 18 5.63 -10.46 -11.72
C LEU A 18 4.61 -9.66 -10.91
N SER A 19 3.40 -10.18 -10.71
CA SER A 19 2.36 -9.52 -9.90
C SER A 19 2.80 -9.38 -8.45
N TYR A 20 3.33 -10.46 -7.87
CA TYR A 20 3.83 -10.49 -6.49
C TYR A 20 5.04 -9.57 -6.29
N ALA A 21 6.05 -9.66 -7.18
CA ALA A 21 7.25 -8.83 -7.09
C ALA A 21 6.91 -7.35 -7.22
N THR A 22 5.98 -7.00 -8.13
CA THR A 22 5.50 -5.62 -8.28
C THR A 22 4.72 -5.15 -7.05
N LEU A 23 3.89 -6.01 -6.45
CA LEU A 23 3.18 -5.72 -5.20
C LEU A 23 4.13 -5.40 -4.04
N LEU A 24 5.11 -6.30 -3.80
CA LEU A 24 6.09 -6.13 -2.73
C LEU A 24 6.97 -4.90 -2.99
N GLY A 25 7.51 -4.78 -4.21
CA GLY A 25 8.40 -3.68 -4.60
C GLY A 25 7.72 -2.31 -4.51
N THR A 26 6.49 -2.18 -5.02
CA THR A 26 5.71 -0.94 -4.92
C THR A 26 5.40 -0.59 -3.46
N SER A 27 5.04 -1.59 -2.65
CA SER A 27 4.73 -1.38 -1.22
C SER A 27 5.97 -0.93 -0.44
N LEU A 28 7.13 -1.55 -0.67
CA LEU A 28 8.41 -1.16 -0.07
C LEU A 28 8.81 0.26 -0.49
N PHE A 29 8.86 0.51 -1.80
CA PHE A 29 9.34 1.77 -2.35
C PHE A 29 8.45 2.93 -1.94
N GLN A 30 7.12 2.79 -2.06
CA GLN A 30 6.19 3.86 -1.68
C GLN A 30 6.30 4.22 -0.20
N THR A 31 6.40 3.21 0.68
CA THR A 31 6.34 3.38 2.13
C THR A 31 7.62 3.97 2.70
N PHE A 32 8.77 3.39 2.34
CA PHE A 32 10.04 3.72 3.00
C PHE A 32 10.91 4.71 2.22
N VAL A 33 10.79 4.73 0.89
CA VAL A 33 11.65 5.53 0.03
C VAL A 33 10.91 6.79 -0.42
N ASN A 34 9.86 6.62 -1.23
CA ASN A 34 9.15 7.75 -1.86
C ASN A 34 8.55 8.70 -0.83
N THR A 35 7.81 8.18 0.15
CA THR A 35 7.17 9.04 1.17
C THR A 35 8.20 9.80 2.00
N LYS A 36 9.33 9.16 2.36
CA LYS A 36 10.40 9.78 3.16
C LYS A 36 11.08 10.90 2.39
N ILE A 37 11.54 10.62 1.16
CA ILE A 37 12.21 11.61 0.30
C ILE A 37 11.26 12.77 0.03
N CYS A 38 10.01 12.51 -0.38
CA CYS A 38 9.07 13.60 -0.64
C CYS A 38 8.78 14.44 0.62
N TYR A 39 8.80 13.85 1.82
CA TYR A 39 8.58 14.59 3.06
C TYR A 39 9.77 15.49 3.43
N THR A 40 11.01 15.05 3.14
CA THR A 40 12.21 15.84 3.43
C THR A 40 12.48 16.91 2.38
N GLU A 41 12.26 16.61 1.11
CA GLU A 41 12.66 17.48 0.00
C GLU A 41 11.58 18.49 -0.43
N LEU A 42 10.30 18.23 -0.18
CA LEU A 42 9.22 19.10 -0.64
C LEU A 42 8.72 20.06 0.44
N PRO A 43 8.37 21.30 0.07
CA PRO A 43 7.54 22.15 0.91
C PRO A 43 6.25 21.42 1.34
N ARG A 44 5.78 21.67 2.57
CA ARG A 44 4.63 20.95 3.16
C ARG A 44 3.37 20.98 2.28
N SER A 45 3.11 22.09 1.59
CA SER A 45 1.98 22.25 0.66
C SER A 45 2.12 21.34 -0.58
N ALA A 46 3.32 21.26 -1.16
CA ALA A 46 3.63 20.41 -2.29
C ALA A 46 3.56 18.93 -1.91
N PHE A 47 4.17 18.53 -0.78
CA PHE A 47 4.05 17.17 -0.23
C PHE A 47 2.58 16.78 -0.05
N THR A 48 1.79 17.63 0.61
CA THR A 48 0.38 17.36 0.88
C THR A 48 -0.41 17.21 -0.42
N THR A 49 -0.14 18.04 -1.42
CA THR A 49 -0.78 17.98 -2.73
C THR A 49 -0.47 16.68 -3.46
N LEU A 50 0.81 16.28 -3.47
CA LEU A 50 1.27 15.03 -4.05
C LEU A 50 0.63 13.82 -3.35
N GLN A 51 0.67 13.77 -2.02
CA GLN A 51 0.13 12.65 -1.24
C GLN A 51 -1.39 12.48 -1.39
N LYS A 52 -2.14 13.59 -1.48
CA LYS A 52 -3.59 13.56 -1.77
C LYS A 52 -3.92 12.84 -3.09
N ARG A 53 -2.99 12.83 -4.06
CA ARG A 53 -3.13 12.16 -5.36
C ARG A 53 -2.53 10.76 -5.36
N LEU A 54 -1.36 10.57 -4.75
CA LEU A 54 -0.67 9.28 -4.72
C LEU A 54 -1.38 8.25 -3.86
N PHE A 55 -1.85 8.59 -2.65
CA PHE A 55 -2.44 7.61 -1.73
C PHE A 55 -3.59 6.80 -2.33
N PRO A 56 -4.61 7.43 -2.98
CA PRO A 56 -5.68 6.67 -3.62
C PRO A 56 -5.19 5.74 -4.74
N VAL A 57 -4.22 6.19 -5.55
CA VAL A 57 -3.66 5.38 -6.64
C VAL A 57 -2.87 4.21 -6.06
N TYR A 58 -2.01 4.46 -5.08
CA TYR A 58 -1.22 3.45 -4.40
C TYR A 58 -2.08 2.32 -3.82
N PHE A 59 -3.10 2.65 -3.02
CA PHE A 59 -3.94 1.61 -2.40
C PHE A 59 -4.76 0.83 -3.44
N ARG A 60 -5.17 1.46 -4.54
CA ARG A 60 -5.84 0.76 -5.65
C ARG A 60 -4.88 -0.18 -6.38
N CYS A 61 -3.67 0.27 -6.68
CA CYS A 61 -2.62 -0.57 -7.27
C CYS A 61 -2.28 -1.74 -6.35
N GLN A 62 -2.14 -1.51 -5.05
CA GLN A 62 -1.87 -2.56 -4.06
C GLN A 62 -3.00 -3.61 -4.04
N ALA A 63 -4.26 -3.17 -4.01
CA ALA A 63 -5.41 -4.07 -4.05
C ALA A 63 -5.49 -4.86 -5.37
N LEU A 64 -5.29 -4.19 -6.52
CA LEU A 64 -5.28 -4.83 -7.83
C LEU A 64 -4.18 -5.89 -7.93
N LEU A 65 -2.94 -5.53 -7.56
CA LEU A 65 -1.80 -6.45 -7.61
C LEU A 65 -1.97 -7.63 -6.64
N LEU A 66 -2.59 -7.41 -5.48
CA LEU A 66 -2.94 -8.50 -4.57
C LEU A 66 -3.94 -9.47 -5.20
N VAL A 67 -4.99 -8.95 -5.84
CA VAL A 67 -5.97 -9.77 -6.57
C VAL A 67 -5.31 -10.53 -7.71
N LEU A 68 -4.47 -9.87 -8.51
CA LEU A 68 -3.73 -10.51 -9.60
C LEU A 68 -2.81 -11.62 -9.08
N THR A 69 -2.11 -11.37 -7.97
CA THR A 69 -1.25 -12.37 -7.34
C THR A 69 -2.06 -13.58 -6.87
N ALA A 70 -3.23 -13.38 -6.26
CA ALA A 70 -4.11 -14.48 -5.86
C ALA A 70 -4.71 -15.22 -7.06
N ALA A 71 -5.13 -14.50 -8.10
CA ALA A 71 -5.72 -15.06 -9.32
C ALA A 71 -4.73 -15.92 -10.12
N THR A 72 -3.46 -15.54 -10.11
CA THR A 72 -2.38 -16.24 -10.81
C THR A 72 -1.67 -17.27 -9.94
N PHE A 73 -2.14 -17.53 -8.72
CA PHE A 73 -1.48 -18.46 -7.80
C PHE A 73 -1.28 -19.86 -8.41
N PRO A 74 -0.04 -20.35 -8.58
CA PRO A 74 0.18 -21.61 -9.29
C PRO A 74 -0.29 -22.85 -8.51
N PRO A 75 -0.67 -23.95 -9.19
CA PRO A 75 -0.85 -24.07 -10.64
C PRO A 75 -2.24 -23.64 -11.17
N TYR A 76 -3.28 -23.55 -10.33
CA TYR A 76 -4.68 -23.43 -10.75
C TYR A 76 -5.38 -22.16 -10.23
N GLY A 77 -4.62 -21.11 -9.92
CA GLY A 77 -5.15 -19.86 -9.39
C GLY A 77 -5.66 -19.98 -7.95
N PRO A 78 -6.77 -19.31 -7.60
CA PRO A 78 -7.29 -19.25 -6.23
C PRO A 78 -7.57 -20.62 -5.61
N ALA A 79 -7.95 -21.61 -6.42
CA ALA A 79 -8.17 -22.97 -5.94
C ALA A 79 -6.90 -23.59 -5.35
N SER A 80 -5.72 -23.25 -5.86
CA SER A 80 -4.43 -23.69 -5.30
C SER A 80 -4.09 -22.94 -4.02
N LEU A 81 -4.38 -21.63 -3.95
CA LEU A 81 -4.13 -20.80 -2.76
C LEU A 81 -4.91 -21.32 -1.54
N LEU A 82 -6.17 -21.72 -1.73
CA LEU A 82 -7.07 -22.13 -0.65
C LEU A 82 -6.77 -23.53 -0.09
N ARG A 83 -5.89 -24.31 -0.72
CA ARG A 83 -5.56 -25.70 -0.28
C ARG A 83 -4.74 -25.75 0.99
N ASP A 84 -3.83 -24.81 1.21
CA ASP A 84 -2.94 -24.79 2.37
C ASP A 84 -3.20 -23.54 3.22
N ARG A 85 -3.49 -23.74 4.51
CA ARG A 85 -3.68 -22.66 5.48
C ARG A 85 -2.48 -21.73 5.58
N ARG A 86 -1.27 -22.26 5.38
CA ARG A 86 -0.04 -21.48 5.39
C ARG A 86 0.02 -20.49 4.22
N ASP A 87 -0.71 -20.74 3.12
CA ASP A 87 -0.80 -19.86 1.93
C ASP A 87 -1.86 -18.79 2.12
N TRP A 88 -3.10 -19.20 2.35
CA TRP A 88 -4.21 -18.25 2.31
C TRP A 88 -4.30 -17.38 3.55
N ILE A 89 -3.82 -17.81 4.73
CA ILE A 89 -3.87 -16.99 5.96
C ILE A 89 -3.04 -15.69 5.81
N PRO A 90 -1.75 -15.75 5.41
CA PRO A 90 -1.00 -14.52 5.11
C PRO A 90 -1.67 -13.66 4.03
N PHE A 91 -2.18 -14.26 2.95
CA PHE A 91 -2.91 -13.53 1.91
C PHE A 91 -4.15 -12.81 2.44
N ALA A 92 -4.94 -13.48 3.29
CA ALA A 92 -6.11 -12.88 3.91
C ALA A 92 -5.72 -11.73 4.84
N ALA A 93 -4.65 -11.88 5.63
CA ALA A 93 -4.14 -10.80 6.47
C ALA A 93 -3.71 -9.57 5.63
N ILE A 94 -2.94 -9.79 4.55
CA ILE A 94 -2.55 -8.73 3.61
C ILE A 94 -3.79 -8.09 2.96
N GLY A 95 -4.77 -8.91 2.58
CA GLY A 95 -6.03 -8.44 2.02
C GLY A 95 -6.81 -7.56 2.96
N LEU A 96 -7.00 -7.98 4.21
CA LEU A 96 -7.72 -7.21 5.22
C LEU A 96 -7.05 -5.86 5.49
N THR A 97 -5.72 -5.83 5.63
CA THR A 97 -5.00 -4.58 5.86
C THR A 97 -5.05 -3.65 4.64
N THR A 98 -4.91 -4.22 3.43
CA THR A 98 -5.02 -3.48 2.16
C THR A 98 -6.42 -2.86 2.00
N MET A 99 -7.47 -3.63 2.26
CA MET A 99 -8.85 -3.17 2.15
C MET A 99 -9.20 -2.12 3.19
N ALA A 100 -8.77 -2.30 4.45
CA ALA A 100 -8.92 -1.30 5.49
C ALA A 100 -8.22 0.02 5.11
N ASN A 101 -7.05 -0.05 4.49
CA ASN A 101 -6.36 1.12 3.97
C ASN A 101 -7.08 1.77 2.79
N LEU A 102 -7.54 0.98 1.81
CA LEU A 102 -8.20 1.48 0.61
C LEU A 102 -9.54 2.18 0.91
N PHE A 103 -10.36 1.57 1.78
CA PHE A 103 -11.73 2.02 2.00
C PHE A 103 -11.92 2.87 3.26
N THR A 104 -11.05 2.73 4.27
CA THR A 104 -11.24 3.40 5.56
C THR A 104 -10.15 4.43 5.84
N TYR A 105 -8.91 3.99 6.03
CA TYR A 105 -7.87 4.86 6.58
C TYR A 105 -7.23 5.78 5.54
N GLY A 106 -7.09 5.33 4.30
CA GLY A 106 -6.63 6.16 3.18
C GLY A 106 -7.58 7.35 2.92
N PRO A 107 -8.89 7.12 2.69
CA PRO A 107 -9.86 8.20 2.53
C PRO A 107 -9.93 9.15 3.74
N ARG A 108 -9.94 8.62 4.97
CA ARG A 108 -9.98 9.45 6.19
C ARG A 108 -8.71 10.29 6.37
N THR A 109 -7.54 9.74 6.08
CA THR A 109 -6.27 10.49 6.12
C THR A 109 -6.26 11.60 5.09
N ARG A 110 -6.72 11.30 3.87
CA ARG A 110 -6.86 12.31 2.81
C ARG A 110 -7.80 13.43 3.21
N GLN A 111 -8.96 13.11 3.78
CA GLN A 111 -9.92 14.11 4.24
C GLN A 111 -9.30 14.99 5.33
N ALA A 112 -8.64 14.40 6.33
CA ALA A 112 -7.97 15.16 7.38
C ALA A 112 -6.87 16.09 6.85
N MET A 113 -6.16 15.70 5.77
CA MET A 113 -5.21 16.60 5.08
C MET A 113 -5.89 17.76 4.35
N ILE A 114 -7.12 17.57 3.84
CA ILE A 114 -7.91 18.64 3.20
C ILE A 114 -8.42 19.60 4.29
N ASP A 115 -9.05 19.05 5.33
CA ASP A 115 -9.59 19.82 6.45
C ASP A 115 -8.50 20.66 7.11
N ARG A 116 -7.28 20.13 7.22
CA ARG A 116 -6.13 20.86 7.76
C ARG A 116 -5.79 22.08 6.91
N THR A 117 -5.72 21.93 5.60
CA THR A 117 -5.45 23.05 4.68
C THR A 117 -6.55 24.13 4.77
N HIS A 118 -7.81 23.72 4.85
CA HIS A 118 -8.92 24.66 5.04
C HIS A 118 -8.82 25.40 6.39
N GLN A 119 -8.48 24.68 7.47
CA GLN A 119 -8.32 25.30 8.78
C GLN A 119 -7.13 26.26 8.82
N GLU A 120 -6.01 25.93 8.17
CA GLU A 120 -4.85 26.83 8.05
C GLU A 120 -5.26 28.15 7.38
N THR A 121 -6.14 28.09 6.36
CA THR A 121 -6.66 29.28 5.68
C THR A 121 -7.64 30.10 6.53
N ARG A 122 -8.48 29.42 7.34
CA ARG A 122 -9.40 30.08 8.28
C ARG A 122 -8.64 30.80 9.40
N ASP A 123 -7.65 30.11 9.98
CA ASP A 123 -6.83 30.62 11.06
C ASP A 123 -6.01 31.84 10.62
N ALA A 124 -5.49 31.85 9.38
CA ALA A 124 -4.77 32.99 8.80
C ALA A 124 -5.61 34.26 8.62
N LYS A 125 -6.95 34.15 8.63
CA LYS A 125 -7.88 35.30 8.51
C LYS A 125 -8.36 35.83 9.85
N ARG A 126 -7.93 35.25 10.97
CA ARG A 126 -8.38 35.70 12.30
C ARG A 126 -7.71 37.04 12.64
N PRO A 127 -8.46 38.05 13.13
CA PRO A 127 -7.91 39.37 13.42
C PRO A 127 -6.80 39.34 14.48
N ASP A 128 -6.88 38.37 15.39
CA ASP A 128 -6.15 38.40 16.66
C ASP A 128 -4.71 37.86 16.55
N GLY A 129 -4.28 37.40 15.37
CA GLY A 129 -3.04 36.63 15.22
C GLY A 129 -3.13 35.28 15.94
N VAL A 130 -2.59 34.22 15.34
CA VAL A 130 -2.69 32.87 15.90
C VAL A 130 -1.37 32.51 16.56
N GLU A 131 -1.21 32.89 17.83
CA GLU A 131 -0.04 32.50 18.65
C GLU A 131 -0.04 30.98 18.93
N GLU A 132 -1.23 30.40 19.16
CA GLU A 132 -1.41 28.97 19.38
C GLU A 132 -2.37 28.32 18.37
N PRO A 133 -2.15 27.04 17.99
CA PRO A 133 -3.09 26.32 17.14
C PRO A 133 -4.50 26.34 17.71
N SER A 134 -5.47 26.80 16.91
CA SER A 134 -6.88 26.86 17.27
C SER A 134 -7.41 25.49 17.75
N PRO A 135 -8.45 25.45 18.60
CA PRO A 135 -9.07 24.19 19.02
C PRO A 135 -9.47 23.29 17.83
N ASP A 136 -10.00 23.91 16.77
CA ASP A 136 -10.32 23.26 15.50
C ASP A 136 -9.07 22.63 14.85
N MET A 137 -7.97 23.40 14.78
CA MET A 137 -6.69 22.90 14.24
C MET A 137 -6.15 21.72 15.05
N ARG A 138 -6.25 21.76 16.39
CA ARG A 138 -5.84 20.64 17.25
C ARG A 138 -6.68 19.39 16.98
N ALA A 139 -7.99 19.54 16.83
CA ALA A 139 -8.89 18.43 16.51
C ALA A 139 -8.55 17.80 15.15
N VAL A 140 -8.32 18.61 14.12
CA VAL A 140 -7.93 18.14 12.79
C VAL A 140 -6.57 17.43 12.81
N LYS A 141 -5.56 18.01 13.48
CA LYS A 141 -4.23 17.38 13.64
C LYS A 141 -4.33 16.02 14.35
N ARG A 142 -5.16 15.90 15.38
CA ARG A 142 -5.40 14.62 16.08
C ARG A 142 -6.03 13.58 15.16
N ARG A 143 -7.05 13.96 14.38
CA ARG A 143 -7.69 13.07 13.40
C ARG A 143 -6.71 12.63 12.32
N PHE A 144 -5.90 13.54 11.79
CA PHE A 144 -4.85 13.22 10.83
C PHE A 144 -3.86 12.21 11.41
N SER A 145 -3.30 12.51 12.58
CA SER A 145 -2.29 11.66 13.24
C SER A 145 -2.81 10.24 13.46
N MET A 146 -4.01 10.10 14.04
CA MET A 146 -4.63 8.79 14.29
C MET A 146 -4.85 7.99 13.01
N ASN A 147 -5.46 8.60 11.98
CA ASN A 147 -5.75 7.89 10.72
C ASN A 147 -4.47 7.53 9.96
N HIS A 148 -3.49 8.44 9.95
CA HIS A 148 -2.21 8.23 9.29
C HIS A 148 -1.41 7.11 9.97
N ALA A 149 -1.34 7.13 11.31
CA ALA A 149 -0.69 6.09 12.09
C ALA A 149 -1.32 4.73 11.80
N MET A 150 -2.65 4.61 11.89
CA MET A 150 -3.34 3.36 11.56
C MET A 150 -3.02 2.88 10.14
N SER A 151 -2.99 3.80 9.18
CA SER A 151 -2.69 3.44 7.78
C SER A 151 -1.29 2.87 7.60
N ILE A 152 -0.29 3.48 8.23
CA ILE A 152 1.09 3.00 8.23
C ILE A 152 1.20 1.61 8.87
N HIS A 153 0.56 1.39 10.04
CA HIS A 153 0.65 0.11 10.74
C HIS A 153 0.01 -1.02 9.94
N LEU A 154 -1.17 -0.77 9.35
CA LEU A 154 -1.82 -1.75 8.47
C LEU A 154 -0.94 -2.08 7.27
N ASN A 155 -0.32 -1.06 6.67
CA ASN A 155 0.56 -1.27 5.53
C ASN A 155 1.83 -2.05 5.92
N LEU A 156 2.39 -1.80 7.10
CA LEU A 156 3.55 -2.52 7.63
C LEU A 156 3.23 -3.98 7.94
N ILE A 157 2.08 -4.27 8.55
CA ILE A 157 1.59 -5.64 8.77
C ILE A 157 1.41 -6.36 7.43
N GLY A 158 0.79 -5.70 6.45
CA GLY A 158 0.66 -6.24 5.09
C GLY A 158 2.02 -6.53 4.46
N LEU A 159 2.99 -5.63 4.63
CA LEU A 159 4.33 -5.81 4.10
C LEU A 159 5.07 -7.01 4.71
N PHE A 160 4.98 -7.20 6.04
CA PHE A 160 5.53 -8.40 6.68
C PHE A 160 4.88 -9.68 6.14
N GLY A 161 3.56 -9.66 5.92
CA GLY A 161 2.85 -10.76 5.26
C GLY A 161 3.37 -11.03 3.84
N MET A 162 3.62 -9.97 3.05
CA MET A 162 4.18 -10.11 1.71
C MET A 162 5.58 -10.72 1.74
N VAL A 163 6.48 -10.22 2.59
CA VAL A 163 7.84 -10.76 2.75
C VAL A 163 7.80 -12.23 3.17
N TRP A 164 6.97 -12.56 4.16
CA TRP A 164 6.76 -13.94 4.60
C TRP A 164 6.30 -14.84 3.45
N TYR A 165 5.33 -14.37 2.66
CA TYR A 165 4.88 -15.09 1.48
C TYR A 165 6.01 -15.28 0.46
N GLY A 166 6.86 -14.28 0.25
CA GLY A 166 8.04 -14.38 -0.63
C GLY A 166 9.01 -15.47 -0.22
N VAL A 167 9.31 -15.59 1.07
CA VAL A 167 10.18 -16.67 1.59
C VAL A 167 9.56 -18.03 1.30
N ARG A 168 8.24 -18.17 1.47
CA ARG A 168 7.52 -19.42 1.17
C ARG A 168 7.40 -19.71 -0.32
N LEU A 169 7.29 -18.68 -1.15
CA LEU A 169 7.35 -18.82 -2.59
C LEU A 169 8.74 -19.32 -3.02
N ALA A 170 9.81 -18.77 -2.44
CA ALA A 170 11.18 -19.19 -2.70
C ALA A 170 11.41 -20.67 -2.35
N SER A 171 10.81 -21.18 -1.26
CA SER A 171 10.93 -22.60 -0.89
C SER A 171 10.23 -23.57 -1.86
N ARG A 172 9.49 -23.06 -2.84
CA ARG A 172 8.83 -23.85 -3.89
C ARG A 172 9.53 -23.73 -5.24
N LEU A 173 10.54 -22.87 -5.34
CA LEU A 173 11.36 -22.76 -6.54
C LEU A 173 12.34 -23.94 -6.57
N ASN A 174 12.46 -24.59 -7.72
CA ASN A 174 13.52 -25.55 -7.94
C ASN A 174 14.79 -24.76 -8.29
N ILE A 175 15.61 -24.49 -7.27
CA ILE A 175 16.91 -23.82 -7.43
C ILE A 175 17.95 -24.92 -7.54
N GLU A 176 18.62 -25.02 -8.68
CA GLU A 176 19.79 -25.89 -8.81
C GLU A 176 20.87 -25.37 -7.85
N THR A 177 21.23 -26.19 -6.87
CA THR A 177 22.37 -25.96 -5.98
C THR A 177 23.40 -27.03 -6.30
N ASP A 178 24.58 -26.60 -6.76
CA ASP A 178 25.73 -27.45 -7.07
C ASP A 178 26.15 -28.34 -5.87
#